data_AF-A0AAU3ANN2-F1
#
_entry.id   AF-A0AAU3ANN2-F1
#
_cell.length_a   1.000
_cell.length_b   1.000
_cell.length_c   1.000
_cell.angle_alpha   90.00
_cell.angle_beta   90.00
_cell.angle_gamma   90.00
#
_symmetry.space_group_name_H-M   'P 1'
#
loop_
_entity.id
_entity.type
_entity.pdbx_description
1 polymer ?
#
loop_
_entity_poly.entity_id
_entity_poly.type
_entity_poly.pdbx_seq_one_letter_code
_entity_poly.pdbx_strand_id
1 'polypeptide(L)'
;MDPQGRMEDLDLAAMARRRAALARDRADRAEAAAERHELLAAKPGREFHTQIARTQRRTAECHRASARLQDSFALRATVWAGGQGPRPQFMTVVAEACGTGSAAIALLDTGQNQLAVAASDRLSRAAQDLEYVLGEGPGQDAAAGHRPVHVSGPEIEARWPGYGPSLVSLGIASVAAVPLQTQDSCIGSLTAFDPRPAEARPARLAEVAEALIRIVLLDPDADPDLYGGTDMRATVHQAAGMVSAQVGCSVADALALIKARAFAEDVSPDTIARQVVHGDRKLI
;
A
#
# COMPACT_ATOMS: atom_id res chain seq x y z
N MET A 1 -33.31 2.28 -4.10
CA MET A 1 -32.13 1.91 -3.30
C MET A 1 -32.35 0.49 -2.84
N ASP A 2 -31.53 -0.44 -3.31
CA ASP A 2 -31.65 -1.87 -3.03
C ASP A 2 -31.46 -2.12 -1.51
N PRO A 3 -32.39 -2.81 -0.83
CA PRO A 3 -32.25 -3.13 0.59
C PRO A 3 -30.98 -3.93 0.93
N GLN A 4 -30.44 -4.71 -0.02
CA GLN A 4 -29.22 -5.47 0.19
C GLN A 4 -27.98 -4.58 0.19
N GLY A 5 -27.87 -3.65 -0.77
CA GLY A 5 -26.78 -2.66 -0.81
C GLY A 5 -26.77 -1.73 0.41
N ARG A 6 -27.94 -1.31 0.91
CA ARG A 6 -28.02 -0.49 2.13
C ARG A 6 -27.49 -1.22 3.38
N MET A 7 -27.67 -2.54 3.46
CA MET A 7 -27.16 -3.35 4.57
C MET A 7 -25.64 -3.44 4.52
N GLU A 8 -25.07 -3.71 3.33
CA GLU A 8 -23.62 -3.76 3.12
C GLU A 8 -22.95 -2.41 3.44
N ASP A 9 -23.60 -1.30 3.11
CA ASP A 9 -23.10 0.04 3.41
C ASP A 9 -23.03 0.30 4.93
N LEU A 10 -24.08 -0.08 5.66
CA LEU A 10 -24.12 0.03 7.12
C LEU A 10 -23.11 -0.90 7.80
N ASP A 11 -22.89 -2.09 7.26
CA ASP A 11 -21.92 -3.05 7.76
C ASP A 11 -20.48 -2.55 7.61
N LEU A 12 -20.13 -1.96 6.46
CA LEU A 12 -18.81 -1.35 6.26
C LEU A 12 -18.58 -0.21 7.27
N ALA A 13 -19.55 0.67 7.45
CA ALA A 13 -19.45 1.78 8.40
C ALA A 13 -19.36 1.31 9.86
N ALA A 14 -20.08 0.25 10.24
CA ALA A 14 -19.97 -0.36 11.55
C ALA A 14 -18.59 -1.02 11.77
N MET A 15 -18.11 -1.78 10.78
CA MET A 15 -16.81 -2.43 10.82
C MET A 15 -15.67 -1.40 10.92
N ALA A 16 -15.70 -0.35 10.09
CA ALA A 16 -14.71 0.72 10.10
C ALA A 16 -14.66 1.44 11.45
N ARG A 17 -15.82 1.78 12.04
CA ARG A 17 -15.90 2.37 13.39
C ARG A 17 -15.34 1.45 14.47
N ARG A 18 -15.61 0.15 14.39
CA ARG A 18 -15.09 -0.84 15.34
C ARG A 18 -13.57 -0.92 15.27
N ARG A 19 -12.99 -1.02 14.07
CA ARG A 19 -11.52 -1.03 13.87
C ARG A 19 -10.88 0.27 14.32
N ALA A 20 -11.51 1.40 14.04
CA ALA A 20 -11.04 2.70 14.50
C ALA A 20 -11.03 2.82 16.05
N ALA A 21 -12.06 2.29 16.73
CA ALA A 21 -12.07 2.22 18.19
C ALA A 21 -10.94 1.32 18.75
N LEU A 22 -10.73 0.13 18.16
CA LEU A 22 -9.64 -0.75 18.56
C LEU A 22 -8.25 -0.11 18.34
N ALA A 23 -8.07 0.60 17.23
CA ALA A 23 -6.84 1.31 16.94
C ALA A 23 -6.57 2.45 17.93
N ARG A 24 -7.60 3.19 18.37
CA ARG A 24 -7.49 4.19 19.45
C ARG A 24 -7.08 3.55 20.77
N ASP A 25 -7.76 2.48 21.20
CA ASP A 25 -7.41 1.78 22.43
C ASP A 25 -5.96 1.25 22.41
N ARG A 26 -5.47 0.83 21.24
CA ARG A 26 -4.05 0.45 21.04
C ARG A 26 -3.12 1.66 21.17
N ALA A 27 -3.46 2.79 20.55
CA ALA A 27 -2.70 4.03 20.66
C ALA A 27 -2.61 4.53 22.10
N ASP A 28 -3.72 4.53 22.84
CA ASP A 28 -3.76 4.98 24.24
C ASP A 28 -2.92 4.08 25.16
N ARG A 29 -2.99 2.76 24.97
CA ARG A 29 -2.16 1.81 25.72
C ARG A 29 -0.67 1.98 25.42
N ALA A 30 -0.31 2.20 24.15
CA ALA A 30 1.08 2.44 23.75
C ALA A 30 1.61 3.76 24.31
N GLU A 31 0.79 4.82 24.30
CA GLU A 31 1.14 6.12 24.90
C GLU A 31 1.41 5.98 26.40
N ALA A 32 0.50 5.33 27.14
CA ALA A 32 0.68 5.09 28.56
C ALA A 32 1.90 4.18 28.86
N ALA A 33 2.28 3.29 27.95
CA ALA A 33 3.53 2.53 28.06
C ALA A 33 4.76 3.42 27.84
N ALA A 34 4.75 4.29 26.83
CA ALA A 34 5.83 5.22 26.55
C ALA A 34 6.08 6.18 27.73
N GLU A 35 5.03 6.81 28.25
CA GLU A 35 5.12 7.72 29.41
C GLU A 35 5.72 7.02 30.64
N ARG A 36 5.28 5.79 30.93
CA ARG A 36 5.84 5.01 32.05
C ARG A 36 7.35 4.77 31.88
N HIS A 37 7.80 4.45 30.67
CA HIS A 37 9.21 4.19 30.42
C HIS A 37 10.07 5.46 30.41
N GLU A 38 9.53 6.59 29.96
CA GLU A 38 10.19 7.90 30.04
C GLU A 38 10.38 8.36 31.48
N LEU A 39 9.35 8.19 32.33
CA LEU A 39 9.44 8.48 33.77
C LEU A 39 10.50 7.61 34.47
N LEU A 40 10.70 6.37 34.02
CA LEU A 40 11.75 5.49 34.52
C LEU A 40 13.15 5.91 34.03
N ALA A 41 13.25 6.39 32.78
CA ALA A 41 14.50 6.87 32.19
C ALA A 41 14.99 8.20 32.78
N ALA A 42 14.07 9.04 33.27
CA ALA A 42 14.40 10.31 33.92
C ALA A 42 15.09 10.15 35.29
N LYS A 43 15.13 8.93 35.85
CA LYS A 43 15.77 8.66 37.15
C LYS A 43 17.28 8.43 36.97
N PRO A 44 18.15 8.97 37.86
CA PRO A 44 19.60 8.76 37.78
C PRO A 44 19.98 7.26 37.80
N GLY A 45 20.99 6.88 37.01
CA GLY A 45 21.53 5.51 36.96
C GLY A 45 20.71 4.49 36.17
N ARG A 46 19.82 4.94 35.26
CA ARG A 46 18.90 4.09 34.48
C ARG A 46 19.08 4.24 32.96
N GLU A 47 20.31 4.33 32.46
CA GLU A 47 20.62 4.55 31.03
C GLU A 47 19.97 3.52 30.07
N PHE A 48 19.82 2.27 30.53
CA PHE A 48 19.10 1.22 29.78
C PHE A 48 17.63 1.58 29.48
N HIS A 49 16.97 2.35 30.35
CA HIS A 49 15.58 2.76 30.17
C HIS A 49 15.42 3.84 29.11
N THR A 50 16.47 4.59 28.76
CA THR A 50 16.43 5.59 27.69
C THR A 50 16.15 4.96 26.33
N GLN A 51 16.78 3.82 26.04
CA GLN A 51 16.55 3.11 24.78
C GLN A 51 15.13 2.53 24.73
N ILE A 52 14.66 1.94 25.84
CA ILE A 52 13.30 1.41 25.92
C ILE A 52 12.27 2.53 25.75
N ALA A 53 12.47 3.67 26.41
CA ALA A 53 11.60 4.84 26.29
C ALA A 53 11.49 5.31 24.83
N ARG A 54 12.61 5.41 24.11
CA ARG A 54 12.61 5.76 22.68
C ARG A 54 11.84 4.75 21.81
N THR A 55 12.04 3.46 22.04
CA THR A 55 11.31 2.41 21.31
C THR A 55 9.81 2.49 21.58
N GLN A 56 9.41 2.70 22.84
CA GLN A 56 8.00 2.82 23.22
C GLN A 56 7.37 4.10 22.64
N ARG A 57 8.11 5.21 22.61
CA ARG A 57 7.66 6.45 21.98
C ARG A 57 7.38 6.28 20.48
N ARG A 58 8.32 5.68 19.73
CA ARG A 58 8.12 5.36 18.30
C ARG A 58 6.92 4.42 18.09
N THR A 59 6.76 3.43 18.96
CA THR A 59 5.62 2.50 18.92
C THR A 59 4.30 3.23 19.14
N ALA A 60 4.23 4.15 20.11
CA ALA A 60 3.06 4.97 20.37
C ALA A 60 2.72 5.92 19.21
N GLU A 61 3.73 6.57 18.61
CA GLU A 61 3.56 7.42 17.43
C GLU A 61 2.99 6.64 16.24
N CYS A 62 3.50 5.43 16.00
CA CYS A 62 3.02 4.52 14.97
C CYS A 62 1.55 4.10 15.20
N HIS A 63 1.17 3.71 16.42
CA HIS A 63 -0.23 3.39 16.74
C HIS A 63 -1.14 4.60 16.61
N ARG A 64 -0.67 5.79 16.98
CA ARG A 64 -1.42 7.04 16.80
C ARG A 64 -1.64 7.36 15.32
N ALA A 65 -0.64 7.16 14.46
CA ALA A 65 -0.77 7.33 13.02
C ALA A 65 -1.78 6.32 12.42
N SER A 66 -1.70 5.05 12.83
CA SER A 66 -2.67 4.01 12.43
C SER A 66 -4.11 4.36 12.85
N ALA A 67 -4.31 4.80 14.10
CA ALA A 67 -5.60 5.23 14.60
C ALA A 67 -6.18 6.41 13.80
N ARG A 68 -5.34 7.39 13.42
CA ARG A 68 -5.78 8.53 12.59
C ARG A 68 -6.25 8.11 11.19
N LEU A 69 -5.57 7.15 10.56
CA LEU A 69 -5.99 6.61 9.27
C LEU A 69 -7.33 5.88 9.41
N GLN A 70 -7.48 5.03 10.43
CA GLN A 70 -8.73 4.30 10.68
C GLN A 70 -9.90 5.23 11.01
N ASP A 71 -9.68 6.27 11.82
CA ASP A 71 -10.69 7.28 12.14
C ASP A 71 -11.15 8.05 10.90
N SER A 72 -10.19 8.48 10.08
CA SER A 72 -10.50 9.19 8.83
C SER A 72 -11.30 8.33 7.86
N PHE A 73 -10.99 7.03 7.77
CA PHE A 73 -11.77 6.10 6.96
C PHE A 73 -13.16 5.84 7.55
N ALA A 74 -13.26 5.60 8.86
CA ALA A 74 -14.52 5.37 9.56
C ALA A 74 -15.49 6.56 9.44
N LEU A 75 -14.97 7.79 9.48
CA LEU A 75 -15.75 8.99 9.22
C LEU A 75 -16.35 8.97 7.82
N ARG A 76 -15.54 8.71 6.79
CA ARG A 76 -16.02 8.64 5.40
C ARG A 76 -17.02 7.52 5.18
N ALA A 77 -16.77 6.35 5.75
CA ALA A 77 -17.70 5.22 5.69
C ALA A 77 -19.05 5.56 6.33
N THR A 78 -19.03 6.29 7.45
CA THR A 78 -20.25 6.76 8.12
C THR A 78 -21.02 7.78 7.28
N VAL A 79 -20.33 8.76 6.69
CA VAL A 79 -20.93 9.75 5.79
C VAL A 79 -21.56 9.07 4.57
N TRP A 80 -20.86 8.13 3.95
CA TRP A 80 -21.34 7.37 2.81
C TRP A 80 -22.55 6.48 3.15
N ALA A 81 -22.53 5.76 4.28
CA ALA A 81 -23.69 5.00 4.75
C ALA A 81 -24.91 5.88 5.07
N GLY A 82 -24.69 7.18 5.33
CA GLY A 82 -25.73 8.20 5.42
C GLY A 82 -26.30 8.67 4.08
N GLY A 83 -25.86 8.09 2.95
CA GLY A 83 -26.29 8.43 1.60
C GLY A 83 -25.56 9.62 0.97
N GLN A 84 -24.38 9.97 1.48
CA GLN A 84 -23.61 11.14 1.03
C GLN A 84 -22.27 10.74 0.41
N GLY A 85 -22.04 11.18 -0.83
CA GLY A 85 -20.76 10.99 -1.52
C GLY A 85 -20.52 9.55 -2.05
N PRO A 86 -19.35 9.32 -2.68
CA PRO A 86 -18.99 8.01 -3.22
C PRO A 86 -18.57 7.03 -2.13
N ARG A 87 -18.60 5.72 -2.43
CA ARG A 87 -18.06 4.68 -1.55
C ARG A 87 -16.59 4.97 -1.27
N PRO A 88 -16.18 5.08 0.01
CA PRO A 88 -14.80 5.41 0.34
C PRO A 88 -13.87 4.23 0.11
N GLN A 89 -12.65 4.54 -0.30
CA GLN A 89 -11.54 3.60 -0.35
C GLN A 89 -10.55 3.95 0.74
N PHE A 90 -9.99 2.94 1.41
CA PHE A 90 -9.01 3.18 2.47
C PHE A 90 -7.78 3.92 1.93
N MET A 91 -7.35 3.59 0.71
CA MET A 91 -6.19 4.22 0.07
C MET A 91 -6.38 5.71 -0.22
N THR A 92 -7.61 6.23 -0.36
CA THR A 92 -7.82 7.69 -0.47
C THR A 92 -7.40 8.41 0.81
N VAL A 93 -7.64 7.81 1.98
CA VAL A 93 -7.18 8.35 3.27
C VAL A 93 -5.65 8.30 3.37
N VAL A 94 -5.05 7.22 2.88
CA VAL A 94 -3.59 7.05 2.84
C VAL A 94 -2.93 8.08 1.93
N ALA A 95 -3.49 8.31 0.73
CA ALA A 95 -2.99 9.31 -0.21
C ALA A 95 -2.98 10.70 0.43
N GLU A 96 -4.08 11.09 1.10
CA GLU A 96 -4.15 12.37 1.78
C GLU A 96 -3.16 12.50 2.93
N ALA A 97 -2.93 11.44 3.70
CA ALA A 97 -1.88 11.39 4.72
C ALA A 97 -0.46 11.52 4.13
N CYS A 98 -0.28 11.08 2.88
CA CYS A 98 0.94 11.28 2.09
C CYS A 98 1.00 12.66 1.40
N GLY A 99 0.00 13.52 1.60
CA GLY A 99 -0.07 14.85 1.01
C GLY A 99 -0.42 14.89 -0.48
N THR A 100 -1.00 13.82 -1.02
CA THR A 100 -1.41 13.67 -2.43
C THR A 100 -2.87 13.19 -2.57
N GLY A 101 -3.42 13.24 -3.78
CA GLY A 101 -4.63 12.50 -4.14
C GLY A 101 -4.35 11.07 -4.65
N SER A 102 -3.11 10.78 -5.03
CA SER A 102 -2.73 9.55 -5.74
C SER A 102 -1.61 8.82 -5.01
N ALA A 103 -1.93 7.67 -4.41
CA ALA A 103 -0.96 6.81 -3.74
C ALA A 103 -1.32 5.32 -3.93
N ALA A 104 -0.28 4.49 -3.95
CA ALA A 104 -0.40 3.04 -4.03
C ALA A 104 0.44 2.37 -2.96
N ILE A 105 -0.03 1.22 -2.48
CA ILE A 105 0.74 0.28 -1.68
C ILE A 105 0.87 -1.01 -2.47
N ALA A 106 2.08 -1.56 -2.51
CA ALA A 106 2.37 -2.86 -3.11
C ALA A 106 3.00 -3.77 -2.05
N LEU A 107 2.47 -4.99 -1.90
CA LEU A 107 3.05 -6.04 -1.08
C LEU A 107 3.80 -7.02 -1.97
N LEU A 108 4.98 -7.41 -1.53
CA LEU A 108 5.91 -8.26 -2.27
C LEU A 108 6.17 -9.56 -1.49
N ASP A 109 6.50 -10.64 -2.21
CA ASP A 109 7.07 -11.84 -1.64
C ASP A 109 8.59 -11.70 -1.40
N THR A 110 9.22 -12.76 -0.90
CA THR A 110 10.68 -12.81 -0.66
C THR A 110 11.50 -12.74 -1.96
N GLY A 111 10.90 -13.04 -3.11
CA GLY A 111 11.49 -12.93 -4.44
C GLY A 111 11.18 -11.60 -5.13
N GLN A 112 10.64 -10.60 -4.42
CA GLN A 112 10.21 -9.30 -4.96
C GLN A 112 9.07 -9.38 -5.98
N ASN A 113 8.32 -10.49 -6.02
CA ASN A 113 7.11 -10.56 -6.83
C ASN A 113 5.96 -9.86 -6.11
N GLN A 114 5.25 -9.00 -6.83
CA GLN A 114 4.06 -8.35 -6.28
C GLN A 114 2.95 -9.37 -6.04
N LEU A 115 2.59 -9.51 -4.77
CA LEU A 115 1.50 -10.35 -4.27
C LEU A 115 0.19 -9.58 -4.20
N ALA A 116 0.24 -8.32 -3.79
CA ALA A 116 -0.96 -7.53 -3.59
C ALA A 116 -0.72 -6.06 -3.91
N VAL A 117 -1.78 -5.37 -4.34
CA VAL A 117 -1.74 -3.92 -4.57
C VAL A 117 -3.04 -3.27 -4.12
N ALA A 118 -2.96 -2.12 -3.48
CA ALA A 118 -4.10 -1.22 -3.32
C ALA A 118 -3.73 0.19 -3.79
N ALA A 119 -4.65 0.88 -4.44
CA ALA A 119 -4.43 2.20 -5.04
C ALA A 119 -5.57 3.15 -4.65
N SER A 120 -5.28 4.45 -4.54
CA SER A 120 -6.27 5.45 -4.12
C SER A 120 -7.16 5.94 -5.25
N ASP A 121 -6.71 5.81 -6.49
CA ASP A 121 -7.39 6.26 -7.69
C ASP A 121 -6.94 5.47 -8.93
N ARG A 122 -7.47 5.83 -10.11
CA ARG A 122 -7.09 5.21 -11.38
C ARG A 122 -5.67 5.53 -11.81
N LEU A 123 -5.14 6.70 -11.43
CA LEU A 123 -3.82 7.17 -11.83
C LEU A 123 -2.72 6.35 -11.12
N SER A 124 -2.79 6.25 -9.80
CA SER A 124 -1.95 5.40 -8.96
C SER A 124 -2.07 3.92 -9.34
N ARG A 125 -3.28 3.46 -9.70
CA ARG A 125 -3.47 2.08 -10.22
C ARG A 125 -2.71 1.87 -11.54
N ALA A 126 -2.84 2.77 -12.50
CA ALA A 126 -2.16 2.68 -13.79
C ALA A 126 -0.63 2.74 -13.62
N ALA A 127 -0.14 3.66 -12.78
CA ALA A 127 1.27 3.77 -12.46
C ALA A 127 1.82 2.50 -11.80
N GLN A 128 1.05 1.85 -10.91
CA GLN A 128 1.48 0.60 -10.28
C GLN A 128 1.40 -0.61 -11.24
N ASP A 129 0.41 -0.65 -12.14
CA ASP A 129 0.33 -1.68 -13.18
C ASP A 129 1.53 -1.56 -14.14
N LEU A 130 1.94 -0.35 -14.53
CA LEU A 130 3.15 -0.09 -15.33
C LEU A 130 4.41 -0.58 -14.62
N GLU A 131 4.61 -0.21 -13.35
CA GLU A 131 5.78 -0.62 -12.56
C GLU A 131 5.84 -2.15 -12.43
N TYR A 132 4.70 -2.80 -12.21
CA TYR A 132 4.61 -4.26 -12.12
C TYR A 132 4.95 -4.95 -13.43
N VAL A 133 4.49 -4.42 -14.55
CA VAL A 133 4.73 -4.97 -15.89
C VAL A 133 6.20 -4.81 -16.29
N LEU A 134 6.75 -3.62 -16.10
CA LEU A 134 8.10 -3.27 -16.55
C LEU A 134 9.20 -3.81 -15.63
N GLY A 135 8.88 -4.10 -14.38
CA GLY A 135 9.91 -4.52 -13.41
C GLY A 135 10.85 -3.36 -13.03
N GLU A 136 10.39 -2.13 -13.21
CA GLU A 136 11.16 -0.92 -12.99
C GLU A 136 10.23 0.17 -12.43
N GLY A 137 10.67 0.85 -11.39
CA GLY A 137 9.94 1.99 -10.84
C GLY A 137 10.32 2.33 -9.39
N PRO A 138 9.72 3.40 -8.85
CA PRO A 138 10.02 3.92 -7.52
C PRO A 138 9.72 2.93 -6.40
N GLY A 139 8.61 2.20 -6.48
CA GLY A 139 8.23 1.24 -5.45
C GLY A 139 9.22 0.07 -5.37
N GLN A 140 9.66 -0.44 -6.52
CA GLN A 140 10.66 -1.51 -6.63
C GLN A 140 12.02 -1.04 -6.12
N ASP A 141 12.50 0.13 -6.56
CA ASP A 141 13.76 0.70 -6.10
C ASP A 141 13.77 0.89 -4.57
N ALA A 142 12.65 1.37 -4.01
CA ALA A 142 12.52 1.59 -2.59
C ALA A 142 12.56 0.27 -1.80
N ALA A 143 11.80 -0.74 -2.27
CA ALA A 143 11.75 -2.05 -1.66
C ALA A 143 13.09 -2.79 -1.75
N ALA A 144 13.67 -2.90 -2.95
CA ALA A 144 14.95 -3.57 -3.18
C ALA A 144 16.13 -2.85 -2.51
N GLY A 145 16.11 -1.52 -2.50
CA GLY A 145 17.14 -0.70 -1.88
C GLY A 145 17.00 -0.51 -0.37
N HIS A 146 15.89 -0.96 0.23
CA HIS A 146 15.55 -0.75 1.65
C HIS A 146 15.69 0.73 2.06
N ARG A 147 15.36 1.66 1.15
CA ARG A 147 15.52 3.10 1.40
C ARG A 147 14.48 3.93 0.65
N PRO A 148 14.12 5.11 1.17
CA PRO A 148 13.26 6.05 0.45
C PRO A 148 13.84 6.47 -0.91
N VAL A 149 12.95 6.68 -1.87
CA VAL A 149 13.23 7.20 -3.21
C VAL A 149 12.34 8.41 -3.44
N HIS A 150 12.89 9.53 -3.91
CA HIS A 150 12.13 10.70 -4.31
C HIS A 150 12.75 11.27 -5.58
N VAL A 151 11.96 11.40 -6.63
CA VAL A 151 12.40 11.88 -7.95
C VAL A 151 11.35 12.83 -8.51
N SER A 152 11.78 13.84 -9.23
CA SER A 152 10.89 14.85 -9.82
C SER A 152 11.41 15.37 -11.15
N GLY A 153 10.49 15.82 -11.99
CA GLY A 153 10.80 16.46 -13.26
C GLY A 153 11.51 15.51 -14.25
N PRO A 154 12.41 16.05 -15.10
CA PRO A 154 13.07 15.27 -16.15
C PRO A 154 13.91 14.09 -15.65
N GLU A 155 14.29 14.09 -14.36
CA GLU A 155 15.06 12.99 -13.76
C GLU A 155 14.27 11.67 -13.69
N ILE A 156 12.93 11.73 -13.74
CA ILE A 156 12.07 10.54 -13.75
C ILE A 156 12.39 9.65 -14.97
N GLU A 157 12.48 10.25 -16.16
CA GLU A 157 12.78 9.53 -17.40
C GLU A 157 14.22 9.01 -17.45
N ALA A 158 15.16 9.78 -16.90
CA ALA A 158 16.56 9.38 -16.84
C ALA A 158 16.81 8.23 -15.85
N ARG A 159 16.09 8.23 -14.72
CA ARG A 159 16.24 7.20 -13.70
C ARG A 159 15.59 5.89 -14.10
N TRP A 160 14.43 5.97 -14.74
CA TRP A 160 13.69 4.78 -15.15
C TRP A 160 13.38 4.83 -16.65
N PRO A 161 14.29 4.39 -17.53
CA PRO A 161 14.11 4.53 -18.98
C PRO A 161 12.89 3.80 -19.56
N GLY A 162 12.43 2.70 -18.95
CA GLY A 162 11.24 1.98 -19.36
C GLY A 162 9.95 2.54 -18.73
N TYR A 163 10.00 2.89 -17.45
CA TYR A 163 8.85 3.35 -16.69
C TYR A 163 8.58 4.86 -16.79
N GLY A 164 9.62 5.67 -16.75
CA GLY A 164 9.57 7.12 -16.63
C GLY A 164 8.81 7.83 -17.74
N PRO A 165 9.05 7.54 -19.04
CA PRO A 165 8.29 8.17 -20.12
C PRO A 165 6.78 7.88 -20.04
N SER A 166 6.40 6.66 -19.66
CA SER A 166 5.01 6.26 -19.46
C SER A 166 4.40 6.95 -18.24
N LEU A 167 5.16 7.09 -17.16
CA LEU A 167 4.74 7.80 -15.95
C LEU A 167 4.49 9.29 -16.21
N VAL A 168 5.39 9.95 -16.92
CA VAL A 168 5.26 11.36 -17.31
C VAL A 168 4.07 11.55 -18.25
N SER A 169 3.82 10.60 -19.16
CA SER A 169 2.65 10.62 -20.04
C SER A 169 1.32 10.49 -19.30
N LEU A 170 1.31 9.90 -18.10
CA LEU A 170 0.16 9.91 -17.19
C LEU A 170 -0.06 11.25 -16.47
N GLY A 171 0.84 12.22 -16.67
CA GLY A 171 0.79 13.56 -16.07
C GLY A 171 1.47 13.66 -14.70
N ILE A 172 2.20 12.64 -14.26
CA ILE A 172 2.91 12.64 -12.98
C ILE A 172 4.26 13.33 -13.12
N ALA A 173 4.51 14.33 -12.27
CA ALA A 173 5.70 15.17 -12.30
C ALA A 173 6.67 14.92 -11.13
N SER A 174 6.21 14.28 -10.06
CA SER A 174 7.05 13.83 -8.95
C SER A 174 6.54 12.52 -8.36
N VAL A 175 7.45 11.69 -7.87
CA VAL A 175 7.11 10.45 -7.18
C VAL A 175 8.01 10.23 -6.00
N ALA A 176 7.42 9.84 -4.88
CA ALA A 176 8.13 9.48 -3.67
C ALA A 176 7.67 8.10 -3.18
N ALA A 177 8.61 7.19 -2.97
CA ALA A 177 8.33 5.85 -2.46
C ALA A 177 9.15 5.57 -1.21
N VAL A 178 8.54 4.86 -0.27
CA VAL A 178 9.21 4.35 0.93
C VAL A 178 8.97 2.86 1.09
N PRO A 179 9.97 2.12 1.59
CA PRO A 179 9.81 0.69 1.84
C PRO A 179 8.91 0.42 3.04
N LEU A 180 8.12 -0.65 2.96
CA LEU A 180 7.38 -1.20 4.08
C LEU A 180 8.31 -2.16 4.85
N GLN A 181 9.05 -1.62 5.81
CA GLN A 181 10.06 -2.39 6.55
C GLN A 181 9.53 -2.95 7.88
N THR A 182 9.78 -4.24 8.09
CA THR A 182 9.74 -4.87 9.41
C THR A 182 11.16 -5.01 9.95
N GLN A 183 11.35 -5.56 11.15
CA GLN A 183 12.70 -5.77 11.70
C GLN A 183 13.59 -6.66 10.82
N ASP A 184 12.99 -7.64 10.14
CA ASP A 184 13.73 -8.73 9.49
C ASP A 184 13.62 -8.70 7.95
N SER A 185 12.73 -7.89 7.38
CA SER A 185 12.48 -7.87 5.93
C SER A 185 11.77 -6.61 5.44
N CYS A 186 11.84 -6.38 4.12
CA CYS A 186 10.99 -5.44 3.42
C CYS A 186 9.83 -6.23 2.77
N ILE A 187 8.59 -5.90 3.16
CA ILE A 187 7.39 -6.60 2.70
C ILE A 187 6.70 -5.89 1.52
N GLY A 188 7.26 -4.77 1.06
CA GLY A 188 6.72 -4.00 -0.05
C GLY A 188 7.09 -2.53 -0.01
N SER A 189 6.26 -1.69 -0.63
CA SER A 189 6.47 -0.24 -0.68
C SER A 189 5.15 0.54 -0.68
N LEU A 190 5.23 1.77 -0.19
CA LEU A 190 4.21 2.82 -0.31
C LEU A 190 4.74 3.88 -1.27
N THR A 191 4.00 4.17 -2.33
CA THR A 191 4.35 5.15 -3.36
C THR A 191 3.30 6.25 -3.41
N ALA A 192 3.74 7.50 -3.33
CA ALA A 192 2.94 8.71 -3.47
C ALA A 192 3.32 9.42 -4.79
N PHE A 193 2.32 9.72 -5.61
CA PHE A 193 2.48 10.42 -6.88
C PHE A 193 2.07 11.89 -6.71
N ASP A 194 2.89 12.81 -7.20
CA ASP A 194 2.77 14.27 -6.99
C ASP A 194 2.49 14.71 -5.54
N PRO A 195 3.24 14.20 -4.54
CA PRO A 195 3.08 14.65 -3.17
C PRO A 195 3.46 16.13 -3.03
N ARG A 196 2.71 16.83 -2.19
CA ARG A 196 3.08 18.19 -1.76
C ARG A 196 4.50 18.17 -1.15
N PRO A 197 5.37 19.16 -1.41
CA PRO A 197 6.78 19.10 -1.02
C PRO A 197 7.04 18.88 0.48
N ALA A 198 6.16 19.36 1.37
CA ALA A 198 6.33 19.17 2.81
C ALA A 198 6.04 17.74 3.27
N GLU A 199 5.16 17.04 2.55
CA GLU A 199 4.69 15.69 2.79
C GLU A 199 5.49 14.65 1.99
N ALA A 200 6.15 15.05 0.90
CA ALA A 200 7.10 14.24 0.14
C ALA A 200 8.36 13.85 0.96
N ARG A 201 8.54 14.41 2.16
CA ARG A 201 9.69 14.12 3.01
C ARG A 201 9.70 12.63 3.40
N PRO A 202 10.83 11.93 3.23
CA PRO A 202 10.93 10.51 3.56
C PRO A 202 10.42 10.12 4.95
N ALA A 203 10.70 10.95 5.97
CA ALA A 203 10.24 10.70 7.34
C ALA A 203 8.71 10.68 7.46
N ARG A 204 8.00 11.56 6.74
CA ARG A 204 6.53 11.61 6.77
C ARG A 204 5.90 10.40 6.09
N LEU A 205 6.40 10.05 4.91
CA LEU A 205 5.94 8.84 4.22
C LEU A 205 6.27 7.58 5.03
N ALA A 206 7.43 7.54 5.69
CA ALA A 206 7.79 6.44 6.57
C ALA A 206 6.83 6.30 7.77
N GLU A 207 6.39 7.40 8.39
CA GLU A 207 5.36 7.37 9.43
C GLU A 207 4.05 6.73 8.92
N VAL A 208 3.63 7.07 7.69
CA VAL A 208 2.43 6.48 7.07
C VAL A 208 2.66 5.00 6.74
N ALA A 209 3.82 4.64 6.19
CA ALA A 209 4.20 3.26 5.91
C ALA A 209 4.19 2.39 7.17
N GLU A 210 4.78 2.86 8.27
CA GLU A 210 4.76 2.15 9.56
C GLU A 210 3.32 1.93 10.07
N ALA A 211 2.46 2.95 9.95
CA ALA A 211 1.05 2.83 10.29
C ALA A 211 0.32 1.78 9.44
N LEU A 212 0.59 1.74 8.13
CA LEU A 212 0.03 0.74 7.21
C LEU A 212 0.46 -0.67 7.56
N ILE A 213 1.75 -0.88 7.91
CA ILE A 213 2.24 -2.20 8.33
C ILE A 213 1.48 -2.70 9.56
N ARG A 214 1.16 -1.82 10.51
CA ARG A 214 0.33 -2.18 11.68
C ARG A 214 -1.06 -2.65 11.26
N ILE A 215 -1.70 -1.89 10.38
CA ILE A 215 -3.04 -2.16 9.86
C ILE A 215 -3.09 -3.46 9.07
N VAL A 216 -2.07 -3.75 8.26
CA VAL A 216 -2.08 -4.87 7.31
C VAL A 216 -1.57 -6.17 7.93
N LEU A 217 -0.60 -6.10 8.85
CA LEU A 217 0.17 -7.28 9.24
C LEU A 217 0.32 -7.50 10.75
N LEU A 218 0.53 -6.44 11.54
CA LEU A 218 1.07 -6.62 12.90
C LEU A 218 0.02 -6.58 14.02
N ASP A 219 -1.15 -5.98 13.79
CA ASP A 219 -2.19 -5.90 14.83
C ASP A 219 -3.09 -7.14 14.84
N PRO A 220 -3.69 -7.52 15.98
CA PRO A 220 -4.62 -8.66 16.05
C PRO A 220 -5.86 -8.51 15.17
N ASP A 221 -6.26 -7.27 14.90
CA ASP A 221 -7.35 -6.87 14.02
C ASP A 221 -6.86 -6.46 12.61
N ALA A 222 -5.66 -6.92 12.23
CA ALA A 222 -5.07 -6.66 10.93
C ALA A 222 -6.03 -7.00 9.78
N ASP A 223 -5.95 -6.19 8.74
CA ASP A 223 -6.80 -6.26 7.56
C ASP A 223 -5.93 -6.23 6.30
N PRO A 224 -5.43 -7.38 5.84
CA PRO A 224 -4.61 -7.44 4.65
C PRO A 224 -5.36 -6.99 3.38
N ASP A 225 -6.69 -7.04 3.41
CA ASP A 225 -7.56 -6.66 2.29
C ASP A 225 -7.93 -5.17 2.27
N LEU A 226 -7.52 -4.39 3.27
CA LEU A 226 -7.78 -2.93 3.37
C LEU A 226 -9.23 -2.56 3.03
N TYR A 227 -10.19 -3.24 3.65
CA TYR A 227 -11.63 -3.10 3.46
C TYR A 227 -12.13 -3.51 2.05
N GLY A 228 -11.53 -4.54 1.45
CA GLY A 228 -11.85 -4.98 0.09
C GLY A 228 -11.21 -4.10 -0.99
N GLY A 229 -10.20 -3.31 -0.62
CA GLY A 229 -9.49 -2.40 -1.51
C GLY A 229 -8.25 -3.02 -2.15
N THR A 230 -7.83 -4.20 -1.69
CA THR A 230 -6.61 -4.87 -2.16
C THR A 230 -6.91 -5.82 -3.32
N ASP A 231 -6.17 -5.67 -4.41
CA ASP A 231 -6.09 -6.63 -5.50
C ASP A 231 -4.97 -7.64 -5.20
N MET A 232 -5.35 -8.86 -4.83
CA MET A 232 -4.45 -9.92 -4.39
C MET A 232 -3.66 -10.59 -5.53
N ARG A 233 -3.69 -10.05 -6.77
CA ARG A 233 -3.03 -10.60 -7.97
C ARG A 233 -3.19 -12.12 -8.17
N ALA A 234 -4.18 -12.73 -7.51
CA ALA A 234 -4.30 -14.17 -7.41
C ALA A 234 -4.64 -14.77 -8.76
N THR A 235 -5.51 -14.09 -9.51
CA THR A 235 -5.84 -14.43 -10.90
C THR A 235 -4.60 -14.36 -11.80
N VAL A 236 -3.70 -13.39 -11.60
CA VAL A 236 -2.46 -13.27 -12.38
C VAL A 236 -1.52 -14.44 -12.10
N HIS A 237 -1.31 -14.78 -10.83
CA HIS A 237 -0.48 -15.92 -10.44
C HIS A 237 -1.10 -17.26 -10.87
N GLN A 238 -2.42 -17.40 -10.79
CA GLN A 238 -3.16 -18.55 -11.30
C GLN A 238 -2.99 -18.69 -12.82
N ALA A 239 -3.16 -17.59 -13.56
CA ALA A 239 -2.96 -17.57 -15.00
C ALA A 239 -1.52 -17.95 -15.37
N ALA A 240 -0.52 -17.44 -14.65
CA ALA A 240 0.88 -17.81 -14.85
C ALA A 240 1.10 -19.32 -14.64
N GLY A 241 0.49 -19.92 -13.61
CA GLY A 241 0.50 -21.37 -13.41
C GLY A 241 -0.15 -22.15 -14.55
N MET A 242 -1.31 -21.70 -15.05
CA MET A 242 -1.99 -22.32 -16.20
C MET A 242 -1.14 -22.26 -17.46
N VAL A 243 -0.51 -21.12 -17.74
CA VAL A 243 0.34 -20.91 -18.93
C VAL A 243 1.60 -21.73 -18.85
N SER A 244 2.24 -21.77 -17.67
CA SER A 244 3.41 -22.62 -17.41
C SER A 244 3.09 -24.08 -17.74
N ALA A 245 1.94 -24.60 -17.29
CA ALA A 245 1.51 -25.96 -17.59
C ALA A 245 1.17 -26.20 -19.08
N GLN A 246 0.60 -25.21 -19.77
CA GLN A 246 0.23 -25.32 -21.19
C GLN A 246 1.45 -25.29 -22.13
N VAL A 247 2.45 -24.47 -21.81
CA VAL A 247 3.60 -24.19 -22.70
C VAL A 247 4.85 -24.97 -22.29
N GLY A 248 4.91 -25.48 -21.05
CA GLY A 248 6.06 -26.21 -20.53
C GLY A 248 7.25 -25.31 -20.14
N CYS A 249 6.98 -24.07 -19.72
CA CYS A 249 7.98 -23.12 -19.23
C CYS A 249 7.89 -22.91 -17.71
N SER A 250 8.83 -22.17 -17.12
CA SER A 250 8.75 -21.83 -15.70
C SER A 250 7.58 -20.87 -15.42
N VAL A 251 7.07 -20.84 -14.18
CA VAL A 251 6.02 -19.89 -13.78
C VAL A 251 6.50 -18.44 -13.93
N ALA A 252 7.79 -18.19 -13.72
CA ALA A 252 8.39 -16.88 -13.93
C ALA A 252 8.35 -16.45 -15.40
N ASP A 253 8.69 -17.35 -16.33
CA ASP A 253 8.60 -17.08 -17.77
C ASP A 253 7.14 -16.89 -18.21
N ALA A 254 6.23 -17.71 -17.71
CA ALA A 254 4.80 -17.58 -17.96
C ALA A 254 4.26 -16.22 -17.48
N LEU A 255 4.68 -15.77 -16.30
CA LEU A 255 4.33 -14.46 -15.77
C LEU A 255 4.92 -13.33 -16.63
N ALA A 256 6.17 -13.47 -17.09
CA ALA A 256 6.79 -12.52 -18.00
C ALA A 256 6.02 -12.42 -19.34
N LEU A 257 5.53 -13.55 -19.87
CA LEU A 257 4.68 -13.56 -21.07
C LEU A 257 3.35 -12.81 -20.85
N ILE A 258 2.69 -13.03 -19.71
CA ILE A 258 1.46 -12.31 -19.35
C ILE A 258 1.72 -10.81 -19.28
N LYS A 259 2.82 -10.39 -18.61
CA LYS A 259 3.20 -8.97 -18.49
C LYS A 259 3.56 -8.36 -19.84
N ALA A 260 4.39 -9.02 -20.64
CA ALA A 260 4.77 -8.55 -21.97
C ALA A 260 3.54 -8.37 -22.88
N ARG A 261 2.57 -9.27 -22.76
CA ARG A 261 1.32 -9.17 -23.51
C ARG A 261 0.44 -8.02 -23.02
N ALA A 262 0.30 -7.86 -21.71
CA ALA A 262 -0.43 -6.75 -21.11
C ALA A 262 0.14 -5.40 -21.56
N PHE A 263 1.48 -5.28 -21.59
CA PHE A 263 2.18 -4.12 -22.12
C PHE A 263 1.87 -3.87 -23.60
N ALA A 264 2.01 -4.90 -24.44
CA ALA A 264 1.81 -4.77 -25.89
C ALA A 264 0.38 -4.39 -26.29
N GLU A 265 -0.61 -4.77 -25.47
CA GLU A 265 -2.03 -4.48 -25.70
C GLU A 265 -2.54 -3.24 -24.93
N ASP A 266 -1.68 -2.56 -24.17
CA ASP A 266 -2.04 -1.42 -23.31
C ASP A 266 -3.21 -1.72 -22.37
N VAL A 267 -3.19 -2.90 -21.74
CA VAL A 267 -4.21 -3.35 -20.78
C VAL A 267 -3.58 -3.82 -19.48
N SER A 268 -4.35 -3.81 -18.40
CA SER A 268 -3.90 -4.35 -17.11
C SER A 268 -3.52 -5.84 -17.22
N PRO A 269 -2.48 -6.31 -16.50
CA PRO A 269 -2.15 -7.74 -16.41
C PRO A 269 -3.29 -8.62 -15.91
N ASP A 270 -4.13 -8.06 -15.04
CA ASP A 270 -5.32 -8.70 -14.50
C ASP A 270 -6.37 -9.01 -15.61
N THR A 271 -6.49 -8.14 -16.61
CA THR A 271 -7.35 -8.39 -17.77
C THR A 271 -6.84 -9.57 -18.62
N ILE A 272 -5.53 -9.62 -18.89
CA ILE A 272 -4.93 -10.77 -19.59
C ILE A 272 -5.11 -12.05 -18.76
N ALA A 273 -4.85 -11.99 -17.46
CA ALA A 273 -4.98 -13.13 -16.57
C ALA A 273 -6.41 -13.69 -16.53
N ARG A 274 -7.43 -12.83 -16.47
CA ARG A 274 -8.83 -13.26 -16.56
C ARG A 274 -9.10 -14.02 -17.86
N GLN A 275 -8.67 -13.51 -19.01
CA GLN A 275 -8.88 -14.17 -20.30
C GLN A 275 -8.25 -15.58 -20.35
N VAL A 276 -7.08 -15.74 -19.75
CA VAL A 276 -6.40 -17.04 -19.63
C VAL A 276 -7.21 -17.99 -18.73
N VAL A 277 -7.64 -17.52 -17.56
CA VAL A 277 -8.37 -18.35 -16.58
C VAL A 277 -9.73 -18.79 -17.11
N HIS A 278 -10.44 -17.93 -17.84
CA HIS A 278 -11.74 -18.25 -18.44
C HIS A 278 -11.63 -19.14 -19.69
N GLY A 279 -10.41 -19.34 -20.22
CA GLY A 279 -10.19 -20.12 -21.43
C GLY A 279 -10.53 -19.38 -22.73
N ASP A 280 -10.83 -18.08 -22.64
CA ASP A 280 -11.15 -17.22 -23.78
C ASP A 280 -9.93 -16.98 -24.67
N ARG A 281 -8.72 -17.29 -24.17
CA ARG A 281 -7.47 -17.03 -24.86
C ARG A 281 -6.42 -18.10 -24.59
N LYS A 282 -5.76 -18.56 -25.66
CA LYS A 282 -4.46 -19.25 -25.58
C LYS A 282 -3.37 -18.19 -25.74
N LEU A 283 -2.38 -18.20 -24.86
CA LEU A 283 -1.25 -17.25 -24.92
C LEU A 283 -0.28 -17.55 -26.09
N ILE A 284 -0.55 -18.64 -26.82
CA ILE A 284 0.08 -19.04 -28.10
C ILE A 284 -1.03 -19.42 -29.08
#